data_AF-A0AAW2SVI2-F1
#
_entry.id   AF-A0AAW2SVI2-F1
#
_cell.length_a   1.000
_cell.length_b   1.000
_cell.length_c   1.000
_cell.angle_alpha   90.00
_cell.angle_beta   90.00
_cell.angle_gamma   90.00
#
_symmetry.space_group_name_H-M   'P 1'
#
loop_
_entity.id
_entity.type
_entity.pdbx_description
1 polymer ?
#
loop_
_entity_poly.entity_id
_entity_poly.type
_entity_poly.pdbx_seq_one_letter_code
_entity_poly.pdbx_strand_id
1 'polypeptide(L)'
;MTTMADSTFKLLPIALLLCLSASATGTTARMLQDSRLSTSLSARLKLDEGSSSSNSCWESLFQLQSCTAEVVLFFLNGEAYLGPGCCRAIWIIQHDCWPQMLASLGYTPEEADILRGYCDATEAGGSARPPPPPPPPRRPN
;
A
#
# COMPACT_ATOMS: atom_id res chain seq x y z
N MET A 1 0.77 -50.86 29.26
CA MET A 1 -0.25 -50.38 28.30
C MET A 1 -0.23 -48.86 28.06
N THR A 2 0.52 -48.07 28.82
CA THR A 2 0.55 -46.59 28.72
C THR A 2 1.63 -46.02 27.77
N THR A 3 2.64 -46.79 27.39
CA THR A 3 3.76 -46.32 26.54
C THR A 3 3.45 -46.30 25.04
N MET A 4 2.49 -47.11 24.56
CA MET A 4 2.11 -47.12 23.14
C MET A 4 1.27 -45.88 22.76
N ALA A 5 0.45 -45.37 23.67
CA ALA A 5 -0.42 -44.20 23.45
C ALA A 5 0.35 -42.87 23.41
N ASP A 6 1.47 -42.78 24.14
CA ASP A 6 2.31 -41.58 24.19
C ASP A 6 3.10 -41.40 22.88
N SER A 7 3.57 -42.52 22.31
CA SER A 7 4.30 -42.54 21.04
C SER A 7 3.37 -42.22 19.86
N THR A 8 2.14 -42.75 19.85
CA THR A 8 1.16 -42.43 18.80
C THR A 8 0.68 -40.97 18.86
N PHE A 9 0.56 -40.38 20.06
CA PHE A 9 0.21 -38.96 20.23
C PHE A 9 1.32 -38.01 19.71
N LYS A 10 2.59 -38.41 19.84
CA LYS A 10 3.74 -37.64 19.31
C LYS A 10 3.94 -37.82 17.80
N LEU A 11 3.54 -38.96 17.25
CA LEU A 11 3.62 -39.24 15.81
C LEU A 11 2.47 -38.59 15.02
N LEU A 12 1.32 -38.31 15.67
CA LEU A 12 0.18 -37.63 15.06
C LEU A 12 0.50 -36.24 14.49
N PRO A 13 1.14 -35.29 15.23
CA PRO A 13 1.49 -33.98 14.68
C PRO A 13 2.57 -34.06 13.59
N ILE A 14 3.50 -35.00 13.69
CA ILE A 14 4.55 -35.22 12.68
C ILE A 14 3.95 -35.75 11.38
N ALA A 15 3.00 -36.70 11.47
CA ALA A 15 2.25 -37.19 10.31
C ALA A 15 1.39 -36.08 9.68
N LEU A 16 0.77 -35.21 10.49
CA LEU A 16 -0.01 -34.06 10.00
C LEU A 16 0.87 -33.04 9.27
N LEU A 17 2.07 -32.74 9.79
CA LEU A 17 3.08 -31.87 9.17
C LEU A 17 3.58 -32.45 7.83
N LEU A 18 3.82 -33.75 7.76
CA LEU A 18 4.22 -34.43 6.52
C LEU A 18 3.10 -34.41 5.47
N CYS A 19 1.84 -34.64 5.86
CA CYS A 19 0.69 -34.51 4.96
C CYS A 19 0.49 -33.07 4.44
N LEU A 20 0.76 -32.05 5.27
CA LEU A 20 0.72 -30.65 4.84
C LEU A 20 1.75 -30.37 3.74
N SER A 21 2.96 -30.93 3.84
CA SER A 21 4.00 -30.77 2.81
C SER A 21 3.70 -31.52 1.50
N ALA A 22 2.94 -32.61 1.55
CA ALA A 22 2.54 -33.37 0.35
C ALA A 22 1.50 -32.64 -0.52
N SER A 23 0.84 -31.61 0.01
CA SER A 23 -0.01 -30.72 -0.79
C SER A 23 0.78 -29.77 -1.71
N ALA A 24 2.12 -29.77 -1.63
CA ALA A 24 2.98 -28.96 -2.50
C ALA A 24 3.22 -29.56 -3.90
N THR A 25 2.82 -30.80 -4.17
CA THR A 25 2.78 -31.34 -5.54
C THR A 25 1.40 -31.11 -6.15
N GLY A 26 1.10 -29.84 -6.45
CA GLY A 26 -0.16 -29.51 -7.12
C GLY A 26 -0.60 -28.05 -7.08
N THR A 27 0.29 -27.06 -7.05
CA THR A 27 -0.03 -25.69 -7.54
C THR A 27 1.24 -24.89 -7.82
N THR A 28 1.89 -25.11 -8.97
CA THR A 28 2.78 -24.11 -9.59
C THR A 28 2.02 -22.87 -10.10
N ALA A 29 0.80 -22.61 -9.62
CA ALA A 29 -0.07 -21.55 -10.11
C ALA A 29 -0.16 -20.32 -9.18
N ARG A 30 0.12 -20.43 -7.87
CA ARG A 30 -0.22 -19.35 -6.92
C ARG A 30 0.85 -18.28 -6.70
N MET A 31 2.14 -18.59 -6.88
CA MET A 31 3.20 -17.55 -6.95
C MET A 31 3.15 -16.73 -8.24
N LEU A 32 2.69 -17.35 -9.34
CA LEU A 32 2.45 -16.66 -10.60
C LEU A 32 1.20 -15.79 -10.57
N GLN A 33 0.24 -16.03 -9.68
CA GLN A 33 -1.03 -15.30 -9.67
C GLN A 33 -0.90 -13.96 -8.94
N ASP A 34 -0.14 -13.90 -7.86
CA ASP A 34 0.20 -12.64 -7.18
C ASP A 34 1.15 -11.80 -8.05
N SER A 35 2.14 -12.45 -8.65
CA SER A 35 3.00 -11.83 -9.66
C SER A 35 2.21 -11.34 -10.88
N ARG A 36 1.22 -12.10 -11.38
CA ARG A 36 0.36 -11.68 -12.51
C ARG A 36 -0.66 -10.62 -12.12
N LEU A 37 -1.16 -10.61 -10.90
CA LEU A 37 -2.07 -9.57 -10.41
C LEU A 37 -1.29 -8.26 -10.23
N SER A 38 -0.09 -8.33 -9.66
CA SER A 38 0.86 -7.21 -9.57
C SER A 38 1.35 -6.77 -10.96
N THR A 39 1.62 -7.70 -11.88
CA THR A 39 1.95 -7.41 -13.28
C THR A 39 0.76 -6.82 -14.03
N SER A 40 -0.48 -7.26 -13.75
CA SER A 40 -1.71 -6.76 -14.36
C SER A 40 -2.07 -5.37 -13.83
N LEU A 41 -1.89 -5.12 -12.53
CA LEU A 41 -2.09 -3.81 -11.91
C LEU A 41 -1.03 -2.84 -12.40
N SER A 42 0.26 -3.21 -12.39
CA SER A 42 1.34 -2.39 -12.96
C SER A 42 1.21 -2.17 -14.48
N ALA A 43 0.73 -3.16 -15.24
CA ALA A 43 0.43 -2.98 -16.65
C ALA A 43 -0.77 -2.07 -16.88
N ARG A 44 -1.82 -2.17 -16.05
CA ARG A 44 -2.99 -1.27 -16.09
C ARG A 44 -2.64 0.16 -15.70
N LEU A 45 -1.73 0.33 -14.74
CA LEU A 45 -1.19 1.63 -14.34
C LEU A 45 -0.27 2.23 -15.41
N LYS A 46 0.53 1.40 -16.10
CA LYS A 46 1.37 1.82 -17.24
C LYS A 46 0.60 2.12 -18.52
N LEU A 47 -0.56 1.50 -18.73
CA LEU A 47 -1.35 1.65 -19.96
C LEU A 47 -2.26 2.88 -19.99
N ASP A 48 -2.31 3.68 -18.91
CA ASP A 48 -2.84 5.03 -18.99
C ASP A 48 -1.76 5.98 -19.56
N GLU A 49 -1.43 5.78 -20.84
CA GLU A 49 -0.60 6.69 -21.66
C GLU A 49 -1.33 8.04 -21.93
N GLY A 50 -2.46 8.29 -21.26
CA GLY A 50 -3.27 9.49 -21.36
C GLY A 50 -3.07 10.51 -20.24
N SER A 51 -2.56 10.12 -19.06
CA SER A 51 -2.21 11.07 -17.99
C SER A 51 -0.71 11.03 -17.70
N SER A 52 0.01 12.00 -18.26
CA SER A 52 1.45 12.19 -18.03
C SER A 52 1.81 12.33 -16.54
N SER A 53 0.83 12.63 -15.67
CA SER A 53 1.02 12.77 -14.22
C SER A 53 1.01 11.44 -13.45
N SER A 54 0.16 10.46 -13.80
CA SER A 54 0.07 9.18 -13.07
C SER A 54 1.37 8.36 -13.17
N ASN A 55 2.01 8.37 -14.34
CA ASN A 55 3.29 7.67 -14.58
C ASN A 55 4.42 8.17 -13.66
N SER A 56 4.46 9.48 -13.35
CA SER A 56 5.48 10.08 -12.47
C SER A 56 5.36 9.63 -11.00
N CYS A 57 4.14 9.26 -10.59
CA CYS A 57 3.87 8.79 -9.24
C CYS A 57 4.30 7.35 -9.02
N TRP A 58 4.08 6.49 -10.00
CA TRP A 58 4.60 5.13 -9.97
C TRP A 58 6.12 5.10 -10.04
N GLU A 59 6.73 5.96 -10.86
CA GLU A 59 8.19 6.11 -10.89
C GLU A 59 8.74 6.53 -9.53
N SER A 60 8.14 7.55 -8.90
CA SER A 60 8.55 8.01 -7.56
C SER A 60 8.38 6.93 -6.49
N LEU A 61 7.31 6.13 -6.57
CA LEU A 61 7.12 4.97 -5.69
C LEU A 61 8.21 3.90 -5.89
N PHE A 62 8.58 3.58 -7.12
CA PHE A 62 9.68 2.65 -7.40
C PHE A 62 11.03 3.22 -6.94
N GLN A 63 11.24 4.53 -7.07
CA GLN A 63 12.44 5.19 -6.55
C GLN A 63 12.51 5.08 -5.02
N LEU A 64 11.40 5.32 -4.31
CA LEU A 64 11.33 5.12 -2.86
C LEU A 64 11.63 3.67 -2.46
N GLN A 65 11.13 2.70 -3.24
CA GLN A 65 11.40 1.28 -3.01
C GLN A 65 12.89 0.94 -3.13
N SER A 66 13.61 1.57 -4.07
CA SER A 66 15.07 1.40 -4.20
C SER A 66 15.85 1.93 -2.98
N CYS A 67 15.31 2.93 -2.28
CA CYS A 67 15.92 3.55 -1.10
C CYS A 67 15.55 2.86 0.22
N THR A 68 14.92 1.67 0.18
CA THR A 68 14.50 0.93 1.40
C THR A 68 15.65 0.76 2.40
N ALA A 69 16.87 0.51 1.91
CA ALA A 69 18.04 0.38 2.79
C ALA A 69 18.37 1.69 3.52
N GLU A 70 18.31 2.84 2.84
CA GLU A 70 18.53 4.16 3.43
C GLU A 70 17.47 4.46 4.50
N VAL A 71 16.19 4.17 4.20
CA VAL A 71 15.07 4.37 5.12
C VAL A 71 15.19 3.50 6.36
N VAL A 72 15.47 2.20 6.20
CA VAL A 72 15.66 1.28 7.33
C VAL A 72 16.84 1.73 8.19
N LEU A 73 17.95 2.10 7.56
CA LEU A 73 19.15 2.53 8.26
C LEU A 73 18.93 3.87 9.01
N PHE A 74 18.12 4.79 8.46
CA PHE A 74 17.76 6.06 9.08
C PHE A 74 17.10 5.82 10.43
N PHE A 75 16.13 4.89 10.50
CA PHE A 75 15.45 4.55 11.74
C PHE A 75 16.29 3.71 12.70
N LEU A 76 17.17 2.83 12.20
CA LEU A 76 17.99 1.98 13.07
C LEU A 76 19.14 2.72 13.75
N ASN A 77 19.77 3.67 13.06
CA ASN A 77 20.97 4.37 13.57
C ASN A 77 20.71 5.79 14.06
N GLY A 78 19.58 6.41 13.70
CA GLY A 78 19.30 7.81 14.02
C GLY A 78 20.18 8.84 13.30
N GLU A 79 21.10 8.37 12.44
CA GLU A 79 22.14 9.18 11.76
C GLU A 79 22.25 8.87 10.25
N ALA A 80 21.45 7.96 9.70
CA ALA A 80 21.62 7.57 8.30
C ALA A 80 20.92 8.55 7.36
N TYR A 81 21.70 9.42 6.72
CA TYR A 81 21.22 10.40 5.75
C TYR A 81 20.41 9.72 4.63
N LEU A 82 19.16 10.16 4.47
CA LEU A 82 18.41 9.91 3.24
C LEU A 82 19.05 10.74 2.12
N GLY A 83 19.44 10.07 1.05
CA GLY A 83 19.97 10.72 -0.13
C GLY A 83 18.95 11.70 -0.73
N PRO A 84 19.42 12.73 -1.45
CA PRO A 84 18.53 13.73 -2.05
C PRO A 84 17.51 13.12 -3.02
N GLY A 85 17.85 12.02 -3.68
CA GLY A 85 16.92 11.25 -4.50
C GLY A 85 15.80 10.59 -3.68
N CYS A 86 16.15 9.95 -2.56
CA CYS A 86 15.18 9.35 -1.65
C CYS A 86 14.23 10.40 -1.07
N CYS A 87 14.77 11.50 -0.55
CA CYS A 87 13.96 12.59 0.00
C CYS A 87 13.04 13.21 -1.06
N ARG A 88 13.52 13.38 -2.29
CA ARG A 88 12.70 13.88 -3.39
C ARG A 88 11.57 12.92 -3.74
N ALA A 89 11.83 11.61 -3.81
CA ALA A 89 10.78 10.62 -4.06
C ALA A 89 9.69 10.65 -2.98
N ILE A 90 10.07 10.71 -1.70
CA ILE A 90 9.12 10.83 -0.58
C ILE A 90 8.29 12.10 -0.71
N TRP A 91 8.92 13.24 -1.04
CA TRP A 91 8.24 14.51 -1.20
C TRP A 91 7.20 14.46 -2.33
N ILE A 92 7.57 13.93 -3.50
CA ILE A 92 6.65 13.81 -4.65
C ILE A 92 5.46 12.91 -4.29
N ILE A 93 5.69 11.79 -3.60
CA ILE A 93 4.61 10.89 -3.19
C ILE A 93 3.60 11.61 -2.28
N GLN A 94 4.09 12.38 -1.31
CA GLN A 94 3.24 13.05 -0.33
C GLN A 94 2.48 14.27 -0.88
N HIS A 95 3.06 14.97 -1.84
CA HIS A 95 2.53 16.24 -2.32
C HIS A 95 1.83 16.13 -3.68
N ASP A 96 2.48 15.48 -4.64
CA ASP A 96 2.00 15.46 -6.02
C ASP A 96 1.16 14.21 -6.31
N CYS A 97 1.48 13.09 -5.66
CA CYS A 97 0.85 11.81 -5.96
C CYS A 97 -0.39 11.52 -5.16
N TRP A 98 -0.49 12.01 -3.92
CA TRP A 98 -1.70 11.85 -3.12
C TRP A 98 -2.98 12.27 -3.87
N PRO A 99 -3.10 13.52 -4.40
CA PRO A 99 -4.30 13.92 -5.13
C PRO A 99 -4.49 13.16 -6.45
N GLN A 100 -3.40 12.88 -7.17
CA GLN A 100 -3.46 12.17 -8.46
C GLN A 100 -3.85 10.69 -8.32
N MET A 101 -3.41 10.02 -7.25
CA MET A 101 -3.81 8.64 -6.97
C MET A 101 -5.29 8.55 -6.63
N LEU A 102 -5.85 9.49 -5.86
CA LEU A 102 -7.28 9.53 -5.58
C LEU A 102 -8.11 9.85 -6.83
N ALA A 103 -7.56 10.61 -7.78
CA ALA A 103 -8.21 10.84 -9.06
C ALA A 103 -8.45 9.55 -9.87
N SER A 104 -7.58 8.54 -9.73
CA SER A 104 -7.80 7.22 -10.32
C SER A 104 -9.03 6.48 -9.77
N LEU A 105 -9.54 6.90 -8.60
CA LEU A 105 -10.76 6.39 -7.97
C LEU A 105 -11.99 7.25 -8.27
N GLY A 106 -11.84 8.31 -9.09
CA GLY A 106 -12.93 9.20 -9.49
C GLY A 106 -13.14 10.42 -8.60
N TYR A 107 -12.21 10.72 -7.68
CA TYR A 107 -12.22 11.96 -6.90
C TYR A 107 -11.54 13.11 -7.66
N THR A 108 -11.92 14.35 -7.37
CA THR A 108 -11.18 15.51 -7.86
C THR A 108 -9.97 15.80 -6.98
N PRO A 109 -8.94 16.52 -7.48
CA PRO A 109 -7.83 16.99 -6.65
C PRO A 109 -8.31 17.80 -5.43
N GLU A 110 -9.35 18.63 -5.62
CA GLU A 110 -9.92 19.42 -4.54
C GLU A 110 -10.59 18.55 -3.47
N GLU A 111 -11.32 17.50 -3.88
CA GLU A 111 -11.90 16.53 -2.95
C GLU A 111 -10.81 15.75 -2.19
N ALA A 112 -9.72 15.38 -2.86
CA ALA A 112 -8.59 14.69 -2.26
C ALA A 112 -7.88 15.54 -1.18
N ASP A 113 -7.74 16.84 -1.43
CA ASP A 113 -7.18 17.79 -0.46
C ASP A 113 -8.11 17.99 0.74
N ILE A 114 -9.43 18.06 0.53
CA ILE A 114 -10.43 18.13 1.61
C ILE A 114 -10.36 16.87 2.48
N LEU A 115 -10.30 15.69 1.86
CA LEU A 115 -10.21 14.41 2.57
C LEU A 115 -8.94 14.32 3.41
N ARG A 116 -7.80 14.75 2.86
CA ARG A 116 -6.53 14.83 3.60
C ARG A 116 -6.66 15.72 4.83
N GLY A 117 -7.16 16.95 4.65
CA GLY A 117 -7.34 17.89 5.76
C GLY A 117 -8.27 17.35 6.86
N TYR A 118 -9.33 16.62 6.48
CA TYR A 118 -10.23 15.97 7.43
C TYR A 118 -9.52 14.87 8.25
N CYS A 119 -8.73 14.01 7.60
CA CYS A 119 -7.96 12.96 8.27
C CYS A 119 -6.88 13.54 9.19
N ASP A 120 -6.12 14.53 8.71
CA ASP A 120 -5.09 15.21 9.50
C ASP A 120 -5.67 15.83 10.79
N ALA A 121 -6.85 16.46 10.70
CA ALA A 121 -7.55 17.02 11.85
C ALA A 121 -8.06 15.96 12.84
N THR A 122 -8.53 14.83 12.33
CA THR A 122 -9.03 13.70 13.14
C THR A 122 -7.89 13.05 13.92
N GLU A 123 -6.74 12.81 13.28
CA GLU A 123 -5.56 12.24 13.92
C GLU A 123 -4.90 13.19 14.92
N ALA A 124 -4.98 14.51 14.69
CA ALA A 124 -4.49 15.54 15.64
C ALA A 124 -5.33 15.67 16.92
N GLY A 125 -6.32 14.80 17.15
CA GLY A 125 -7.21 14.85 18.31
C GLY A 125 -8.31 15.91 18.21
N GLY A 126 -8.46 16.54 17.05
CA GLY A 126 -9.59 17.40 16.74
C GLY A 126 -10.79 16.53 16.41
N SER A 127 -11.87 16.64 17.21
CA SER A 127 -13.18 16.21 16.73
C SER A 127 -13.50 17.04 15.49
N ALA A 128 -13.23 16.48 14.30
CA ALA A 128 -13.44 17.12 13.02
C ALA A 128 -14.95 17.35 12.88
N ARG A 129 -15.43 18.50 13.34
CA ARG A 129 -16.80 18.92 13.06
C ARG A 129 -16.89 19.04 11.53
N PRO A 130 -17.78 18.30 10.86
CA PRO A 130 -17.89 18.37 9.42
C PRO A 130 -18.12 19.83 9.00
N PRO A 131 -17.49 20.29 7.90
CA PRO A 131 -17.70 21.64 7.41
C PRO A 131 -19.21 21.87 7.17
N PRO A 132 -19.73 23.07 7.47
CA PRO A 132 -21.13 23.37 7.22
C PRO A 132 -21.45 23.15 5.74
N PRO A 133 -22.65 22.64 5.40
CA PRO A 133 -23.03 22.42 4.02
C PRO A 133 -22.98 23.74 3.23
N PRO A 134 -22.63 23.69 1.93
CA PRO A 134 -22.60 24.88 1.09
C PRO A 134 -23.98 25.56 1.04
N PRO A 135 -24.03 26.90 0.94
CA PRO A 135 -25.29 27.61 0.87
C PRO A 135 -26.09 27.21 -0.38
N PRO A 136 -27.44 27.14 -0.30
CA PRO A 136 -28.27 26.78 -1.44
C PRO A 136 -28.08 27.76 -2.61
N PRO A 137 -28.22 27.31 -3.86
CA PRO A 137 -28.13 28.19 -5.03
C PRO A 137 -29.11 29.35 -4.90
N ARG A 138 -28.62 30.59 -5.06
CA ARG A 138 -29.51 31.76 -5.12
C ARG A 138 -30.34 31.64 -6.39
N ARG A 139 -31.67 31.58 -6.26
CA ARG A 139 -32.55 31.72 -7.43
C ARG A 139 -32.34 33.11 -8.04
N PRO A 140 -32.14 33.21 -9.37
CA PRO A 140 -32.26 34.48 -10.06
C PRO A 140 -33.71 34.98 -9.95
N ASN A 141 -33.88 36.27 -9.62
CA ASN A 141 -35.14 37.00 -9.76
C ASN A 141 -35.44 37.27 -11.24
#